data_AF-A0A1W1WKL7-F1
#
_entry.id   AF-A0A1W1WKL7-F1
#
_cell.length_a   1.000
_cell.length_b   1.000
_cell.length_c   1.000
_cell.angle_alpha   90.00
_cell.angle_beta   90.00
_cell.angle_gamma   90.00
#
_symmetry.space_group_name_H-M   'P 1'
#
loop_
_entity.id
_entity.type
_entity.pdbx_description
1 polymer ?
#
loop_
_entity_poly.entity_id
_entity_poly.type
_entity_poly.pdbx_seq_one_letter_code
_entity_poly.pdbx_strand_id
1 'polypeptide(L)'
;MTTRKRTSQHLVIMMMTATLLTSVHHIVPSGNSRTPRRLLAYSNQTHPGLYTIELRNDTAISNIYLLQAGTTVRLAGVLKGHTISATRIDVLIHDKMGQ
;
A
#
# COMPACT_ATOMS: atom_id res chain seq x y z
N MET A 1 -5.04 2.73 38.91
CA MET A 1 -6.21 2.51 38.05
C MET A 1 -5.72 2.40 36.61
N THR A 2 -5.70 1.20 36.04
CA THR A 2 -5.15 0.90 34.71
C THR A 2 -6.19 1.22 33.62
N THR A 3 -6.08 2.38 32.99
CA THR A 3 -6.94 2.73 31.85
C THR A 3 -6.44 2.03 30.59
N ARG A 4 -7.23 1.05 30.15
CA ARG A 4 -7.06 0.24 28.94
C ARG A 4 -6.70 1.12 27.73
N LYS A 5 -5.63 0.72 27.02
CA LYS A 5 -5.30 1.15 25.65
C LYS A 5 -6.56 1.06 24.78
N ARG A 6 -7.11 2.20 24.36
CA ARG A 6 -7.94 2.25 23.15
C ARG A 6 -6.99 2.07 21.98
N THR A 7 -6.85 0.84 21.51
CA THR A 7 -6.33 0.56 20.17
C THR A 7 -7.30 1.18 19.18
N SER A 8 -6.99 2.40 18.73
CA SER A 8 -7.67 3.04 17.61
C SER A 8 -7.64 2.07 16.43
N GLN A 9 -8.80 1.55 16.05
CA GLN A 9 -8.95 0.79 14.83
C GLN A 9 -8.47 1.67 13.67
N HIS A 10 -7.60 1.13 12.81
CA HIS A 10 -7.19 1.82 11.60
C HIS A 10 -8.44 2.01 10.73
N LEU A 11 -8.98 3.22 10.69
CA LEU A 11 -10.12 3.57 9.86
C LEU A 11 -9.69 3.39 8.40
N VAL A 12 -10.16 2.31 7.77
CA VAL A 12 -10.00 2.07 6.34
C VAL A 12 -11.15 2.78 5.63
N ILE A 13 -10.83 3.80 4.84
CA ILE A 13 -11.84 4.59 4.11
C ILE A 13 -11.94 4.10 2.66
N MET A 14 -10.93 3.37 2.18
CA MET A 14 -10.88 2.82 0.83
C MET A 14 -10.19 1.46 0.81
N MET A 15 -10.71 0.56 -0.02
CA MET A 15 -10.06 -0.68 -0.45
C MET A 15 -10.02 -0.70 -1.98
N MET A 16 -8.85 -0.91 -2.59
CA MET A 16 -8.71 -0.88 -4.05
C MET A 16 -7.67 -1.85 -4.58
N THR A 17 -7.86 -2.29 -5.82
CA THR A 17 -6.86 -3.02 -6.58
C THR A 17 -6.19 -2.10 -7.58
N ALA A 18 -4.86 -2.14 -7.64
CA ALA A 18 -4.06 -1.28 -8.49
C ALA A 18 -2.82 -1.99 -9.00
N THR A 19 -2.33 -1.60 -10.17
CA THR A 19 -1.05 -2.06 -10.70
C THR A 19 0.01 -1.05 -10.32
N LEU A 20 1.09 -1.51 -9.66
CA LEU A 20 2.23 -0.66 -9.34
C LEU A 20 2.98 -0.26 -10.61
N LEU A 21 3.32 1.01 -10.73
CA LEU A 21 4.12 1.56 -11.82
C LEU A 21 5.58 1.78 -11.41
N THR A 22 5.88 1.73 -10.11
CA THR A 22 7.22 1.91 -9.55
C THR A 22 7.61 0.69 -8.73
N SER A 23 8.85 0.24 -8.89
CA SER A 23 9.45 -0.79 -8.04
C SER A 23 9.96 -0.20 -6.73
N VAL A 24 9.90 -0.97 -5.64
CA VAL A 24 10.61 -0.62 -4.42
C VAL A 24 11.97 -1.30 -4.41
N HIS A 25 12.93 -0.70 -5.11
CA HIS A 25 14.32 -1.09 -4.92
C HIS A 25 14.74 -0.61 -3.52
N HIS A 26 15.02 -1.55 -2.61
CA HIS A 26 15.51 -1.29 -1.25
C HIS A 26 14.50 -0.69 -0.23
N ILE A 27 13.76 -1.55 0.46
CA ILE A 27 13.27 -1.24 1.82
C ILE A 27 14.39 -1.50 2.82
N VAL A 28 15.43 -0.65 2.78
CA VAL A 28 16.37 -0.58 3.90
C VAL A 28 15.65 0.11 5.05
N PRO A 29 15.56 -0.49 6.25
CA PRO A 29 15.18 0.26 7.43
C PRO A 29 16.34 1.21 7.78
N SER A 30 16.53 2.29 7.02
CA SER A 30 17.49 3.32 7.40
C SER A 30 16.85 4.12 8.53
N GLY A 31 17.28 3.80 9.74
CA GLY A 31 16.68 4.19 11.01
C GLY A 31 16.74 5.68 11.36
N ASN A 32 16.53 6.60 10.41
CA ASN A 32 16.27 8.01 10.70
C ASN A 32 15.72 8.83 9.53
N SER A 33 15.44 8.26 8.36
CA SER A 33 14.92 9.03 7.23
C SER A 33 13.39 9.09 7.28
N ARG A 34 12.88 10.23 7.76
CA ARG A 34 11.46 10.59 7.90
C ARG A 34 10.77 10.84 6.54
N THR A 35 11.34 10.40 5.44
CA THR A 35 10.81 10.62 4.10
C THR A 35 9.75 9.56 3.80
N PRO A 36 8.47 9.93 3.62
CA PRO A 36 7.45 8.98 3.22
C PRO A 36 7.86 8.34 1.89
N ARG A 37 7.93 7.02 1.86
CA ARG A 37 8.24 6.29 0.63
C ARG A 37 6.99 6.35 -0.24
N ARG A 38 7.14 6.82 -1.48
CA ARG A 38 6.03 6.99 -2.42
C ARG A 38 6.11 5.95 -3.53
N LEU A 39 4.99 5.32 -3.83
CA LEU A 39 4.81 4.47 -5.00
C LEU A 39 3.81 5.13 -5.95
N LEU A 40 3.90 4.81 -7.23
CA LEU A 40 2.86 5.12 -8.18
C LEU A 40 2.07 3.86 -8.50
N ALA A 41 0.76 4.00 -8.59
CA ALA A 41 -0.11 2.93 -9.00
C ALA A 41 -1.19 3.43 -9.95
N TYR A 42 -1.55 2.59 -10.90
CA TYR A 42 -2.72 2.80 -11.74
C TYR A 42 -3.85 1.91 -11.23
N SER A 43 -5.02 2.47 -10.97
CA SER A 43 -6.24 1.67 -10.81
C SER A 43 -7.12 1.85 -12.03
N ASN A 44 -7.69 0.76 -12.51
CA ASN A 44 -8.75 0.78 -13.52
C ASN A 44 -10.14 0.58 -12.90
N GLN A 45 -10.25 0.61 -11.56
CA GLN A 45 -11.52 0.37 -10.85
C GLN A 45 -12.21 1.68 -10.51
N THR A 46 -13.52 1.74 -10.75
CA THR A 46 -14.50 2.81 -10.37
C THR A 46 -14.15 4.23 -10.83
N HIS A 47 -12.93 4.69 -10.59
CA HIS A 47 -12.34 5.92 -11.11
C HIS A 47 -10.96 5.56 -11.68
N PRO A 48 -10.86 5.25 -12.98
CA PRO A 48 -9.58 4.98 -13.62
C PRO A 48 -8.62 6.15 -13.41
N GLY A 49 -7.41 5.88 -12.94
CA GLY A 49 -6.48 6.97 -12.63
C GLY A 49 -5.16 6.54 -12.04
N LEU A 50 -4.23 7.50 -12.09
CA LEU A 50 -2.96 7.42 -11.40
C LEU A 50 -3.13 7.87 -9.95
N TYR A 51 -2.52 7.11 -9.05
CA TYR A 51 -2.51 7.34 -7.62
C TYR A 51 -1.09 7.29 -7.09
N THR A 52 -0.78 8.23 -6.19
CA THR A 52 0.42 8.19 -5.37
C THR A 52 0.11 7.45 -4.08
N ILE A 53 0.80 6.35 -3.81
CA ILE A 53 0.68 5.60 -2.57
C ILE A 53 1.79 6.08 -1.63
N GLU A 54 1.41 6.62 -0.49
CA GLU A 54 2.33 6.95 0.60
C GLU A 54 2.42 5.79 1.58
N LEU A 55 3.62 5.22 1.71
CA LEU A 55 3.95 4.24 2.73
C LEU A 55 4.37 4.96 4.01
N ARG A 56 3.70 4.61 5.10
CA ARG A 56 4.02 5.05 6.45
C ARG A 56 4.80 3.95 7.16
N ASN A 57 5.39 4.29 8.31
CA ASN A 57 6.15 3.32 9.10
C ASN A 57 5.29 2.17 9.64
N ASP A 58 3.98 2.39 9.75
CA ASP A 58 2.97 1.43 10.20
C ASP A 58 2.22 0.74 9.05
N THR A 59 2.61 0.97 7.79
CA THR A 59 2.01 0.28 6.66
C THR A 59 2.38 -1.20 6.68
N ALA A 60 1.39 -2.07 6.84
CA ALA A 60 1.58 -3.52 6.75
C ALA A 60 1.69 -3.96 5.29
N ILE A 61 2.80 -4.59 4.89
CA ILE A 61 3.02 -5.05 3.52
C ILE A 61 3.20 -6.56 3.51
N SER A 62 2.27 -7.26 2.87
CA SER A 62 2.36 -8.71 2.63
C SER A 62 3.17 -8.98 1.36
N ASN A 63 4.06 -9.97 1.38
CA ASN A 63 4.89 -10.38 0.22
C ASN A 63 5.74 -9.24 -0.38
N ILE A 64 6.36 -8.45 0.50
CA ILE A 64 7.18 -7.27 0.15
C ILE A 64 8.25 -7.51 -0.92
N TYR A 65 8.81 -8.73 -0.98
CA TYR A 65 9.82 -9.13 -1.96
C TYR A 65 9.28 -9.21 -3.39
N LEU A 66 7.94 -9.26 -3.56
CA LEU A 66 7.27 -9.22 -4.86
C LEU A 66 6.84 -7.80 -5.24
N LEU A 67 7.08 -6.79 -4.42
CA LEU A 67 6.57 -5.43 -4.63
C LEU A 67 7.40 -4.68 -5.70
N GLN A 68 7.14 -5.00 -6.96
CA GLN A 68 7.80 -4.43 -8.13
C GLN A 68 6.80 -3.79 -9.10
N ALA A 69 7.30 -2.97 -10.02
CA ALA A 69 6.51 -2.45 -11.12
C ALA A 69 5.83 -3.60 -11.90
N GLY A 70 4.59 -3.38 -12.32
CA GLY A 70 3.75 -4.39 -12.98
C GLY A 70 2.99 -5.30 -12.03
N THR A 71 3.24 -5.27 -10.72
CA THR A 71 2.48 -6.11 -9.79
C THR A 71 1.13 -5.52 -9.44
N THR A 72 0.13 -6.40 -9.40
CA THR A 72 -1.20 -6.08 -8.91
C THR A 72 -1.20 -6.16 -7.40
N VAL A 73 -1.59 -5.07 -6.76
CA VAL A 73 -1.69 -4.96 -5.32
C VAL A 73 -3.11 -4.63 -4.90
N ARG A 74 -3.50 -5.13 -3.73
CA ARG A 74 -4.69 -4.69 -3.02
C ARG A 74 -4.27 -3.76 -1.90
N LEU A 75 -4.87 -2.59 -1.88
CA LEU A 75 -4.49 -1.47 -1.03
C LEU A 75 -5.65 -1.15 -0.11
N ALA A 76 -5.33 -0.88 1.16
CA ALA A 76 -6.29 -0.35 2.12
C ALA A 76 -5.71 0.90 2.78
N GLY A 77 -6.51 1.96 2.89
CA GLY A 77 -6.03 3.21 3.48
C GLY A 77 -7.02 4.37 3.38
N VAL A 78 -6.46 5.57 3.41
CA VAL A 78 -7.19 6.84 3.30
C VAL A 78 -6.86 7.49 1.97
N LEU A 79 -7.88 7.83 1.19
CA LEU A 79 -7.75 8.56 -0.07
C LEU A 79 -7.92 10.06 0.15
N LYS A 80 -6.98 10.86 -0.35
CA LYS A 80 -7.04 12.34 -0.38
C LYS A 80 -6.60 12.82 -1.76
N GLY A 81 -7.58 13.18 -2.60
CA GLY A 81 -7.33 13.46 -4.02
C GLY A 81 -6.76 12.21 -4.72
N HIS A 82 -5.61 12.34 -5.37
CA HIS A 82 -4.88 11.23 -5.99
C HIS A 82 -3.85 10.57 -5.07
N THR A 83 -3.86 10.89 -3.77
CA THR A 83 -2.89 10.33 -2.82
C THR A 83 -3.58 9.34 -1.87
N ILE A 84 -2.98 8.17 -1.70
CA ILE A 84 -3.45 7.10 -0.82
C ILE A 84 -2.42 6.94 0.30
N SER A 85 -2.80 7.27 1.52
CA SER A 85 -2.01 6.90 2.70
C SER A 85 -2.31 5.44 3.03
N ALA A 86 -1.42 4.53 2.63
CA ALA A 86 -1.64 3.10 2.76
C ALA A 86 -1.45 2.65 4.21
N THR A 87 -2.44 1.92 4.72
CA THR A 87 -2.35 1.18 5.99
C THR A 87 -1.99 -0.28 5.74
N ARG A 88 -2.41 -0.84 4.60
CA ARG A 88 -2.09 -2.20 4.19
C ARG A 88 -1.90 -2.30 2.69
N ILE A 89 -0.94 -3.12 2.28
CA ILE A 89 -0.67 -3.52 0.89
C ILE A 89 -0.54 -5.03 0.85
N ASP A 90 -1.39 -5.70 0.09
CA ASP A 90 -1.27 -7.12 -0.20
C ASP A 90 -0.91 -7.30 -1.68
N VAL A 91 0.24 -7.91 -1.99
CA VAL A 91 0.55 -8.29 -3.38
C VAL A 91 -0.34 -9.47 -3.78
N LEU A 92 -1.12 -9.28 -4.84
CA LEU A 92 -1.98 -10.32 -5.40
C LEU A 92 -1.12 -11.23 -6.29
N ILE A 93 -0.83 -12.43 -5.79
CA ILE A 93 -0.23 -13.47 -6.62
C ILE A 93 -1.37 -14.04 -7.46
N HIS A 94 -1.38 -13.73 -8.76
CA HIS A 94 -2.17 -14.51 -9.70
C HIS A 94 -1.49 -15.86 -9.78
N ASP A 95 -2.06 -16.85 -9.08
CA ASP A 95 -1.70 -18.23 -9.28
C ASP A 95 -1.84 -18.51 -10.77
N LYS A 96 -0.73 -18.82 -11.44
CA LYS A 96 -0.78 -19.31 -12.82
C LYS A 96 -1.36 -20.73 -12.76
N MET A 97 -2.66 -20.84 -12.50
CA MET A 97 -3.40 -22.07 -12.72
C MET A 97 -3.74 -22.15 -14.20
N GLY A 98 -2.95 -22.97 -14.90
CA GLY A 98 -3.36 -23.76 -16.05
C GLY A 98 -3.79 -23.01 -17.30
N GLN A 99 -2.84 -22.76 -18.20
CA GLN A 99 -3.02 -23.05 -19.63
C GLN A 99 -1.77 -23.74 -20.15
#